data_AF-A0A962N8K4-F1
#
_entry.id   AF-A0A962N8K4-F1
#
_cell.length_a   1.000
_cell.length_b   1.000
_cell.length_c   1.000
_cell.angle_alpha   90.00
_cell.angle_beta   90.00
_cell.angle_gamma   90.00
#
_symmetry.space_group_name_H-M   'P 1'
#
loop_
_entity.id
_entity.type
_entity.pdbx_description
1 polymer ?
#
loop_
_entity_poly.entity_id
_entity_poly.type
_entity_poly.pdbx_seq_one_letter_code
_entity_poly.pdbx_strand_id
1 'polypeptide(L)'
;TIETGEWTRIERIRPLAINKLEEAERAFLYEAMARYTRRDWRGPKVKTPPRYTFAVLHDPDEQLPPSSKSSLKHLARVAEKMDVEIDLITKKDLSRLSEYDALFIRETTTIKNHTFRFAQRAQQEGIPVIDDPVSMIRCTNKLYLKELLESAGIQMPPTVMLSSTADIPKAEAELDYPIVLKIPDGSF
;
A
#
# COMPACT_ATOMS: atom_id res chain seq x y z
N THR A 1 -33.86 32.04 0.63
CA THR A 1 -33.76 33.51 0.56
C THR A 1 -32.32 33.86 0.26
N ILE A 2 -32.10 34.88 -0.53
CA ILE A 2 -30.76 35.33 -0.92
C ILE A 2 -30.57 36.71 -0.29
N GLU A 3 -29.52 36.87 0.51
CA GLU A 3 -29.09 38.20 0.97
C GLU A 3 -28.09 38.79 -0.01
N THR A 4 -28.31 40.04 -0.40
CA THR A 4 -27.49 40.75 -1.38
C THR A 4 -26.46 41.62 -0.67
N GLY A 5 -25.26 41.10 -0.46
CA GLY A 5 -24.04 41.85 -0.06
C GLY A 5 -22.96 41.76 -1.14
N GLU A 6 -21.70 42.13 -0.83
CA GLU A 6 -20.53 41.98 -1.75
C GLU A 6 -20.35 40.54 -2.25
N TRP A 7 -20.87 39.55 -1.51
CA TRP A 7 -20.96 38.16 -1.92
C TRP A 7 -22.37 37.62 -1.67
N THR A 8 -22.98 37.08 -2.71
CA THR A 8 -24.33 36.49 -2.64
C THR A 8 -24.29 35.16 -1.88
N ARG A 9 -24.97 35.08 -0.73
CA ARG A 9 -25.05 33.86 0.09
C ARG A 9 -26.48 33.33 0.13
N ILE A 10 -26.63 32.01 -0.05
CA ILE A 10 -27.91 31.33 0.15
C ILE A 10 -28.06 31.06 1.64
N GLU A 11 -29.00 31.74 2.27
CA GLU A 11 -29.25 31.57 3.70
C GLU A 11 -30.07 30.32 3.98
N ARG A 12 -31.01 30.01 3.07
CA ARG A 12 -32.00 28.98 3.31
C ARG A 12 -32.55 28.39 2.02
N ILE A 13 -32.59 27.06 2.00
CA ILE A 13 -33.25 26.25 0.99
C ILE A 13 -34.39 25.49 1.68
N ARG A 14 -35.55 25.45 1.02
CA ARG A 14 -36.72 24.69 1.47
C ARG A 14 -37.40 24.03 0.27
N PRO A 15 -37.99 22.84 0.44
CA PRO A 15 -38.84 22.26 -0.59
C PRO A 15 -40.12 23.08 -0.75
N LEU A 16 -40.47 23.42 -1.99
CA LEU A 16 -41.72 24.07 -2.34
C LEU A 16 -42.63 23.04 -3.02
N ALA A 17 -43.89 22.96 -2.57
CA ALA A 17 -44.86 22.08 -3.17
C ALA A 17 -45.27 22.62 -4.55
N ILE A 18 -45.41 21.73 -5.54
CA ILE A 18 -45.69 22.10 -6.95
C ILE A 18 -46.98 22.91 -7.09
N ASN A 19 -47.98 22.65 -6.24
CA ASN A 19 -49.25 23.36 -6.22
C ASN A 19 -49.17 24.80 -5.67
N LYS A 20 -48.04 25.18 -5.05
CA LYS A 20 -47.78 26.53 -4.53
C LYS A 20 -46.97 27.40 -5.50
N LEU A 21 -46.62 26.88 -6.68
CA LEU A 21 -45.89 27.63 -7.70
C LEU A 21 -46.82 28.60 -8.41
N GLU A 22 -46.37 29.84 -8.54
CA GLU A 22 -46.98 30.83 -9.43
C GLU A 22 -46.77 30.43 -10.89
N GLU A 23 -47.53 31.05 -11.81
CA GLU A 23 -47.54 30.66 -13.23
C GLU A 23 -46.16 30.78 -13.90
N ALA A 24 -45.41 31.84 -13.56
CA ALA A 24 -44.05 32.04 -14.05
C ALA A 24 -43.05 31.00 -13.49
N GLU A 25 -43.17 30.66 -12.20
CA GLU A 25 -42.33 29.65 -11.57
C GLU A 25 -42.61 28.24 -12.10
N ARG A 26 -43.89 27.98 -12.42
CA ARG A 26 -44.33 26.73 -13.04
C ARG A 26 -43.79 26.59 -14.46
N ALA A 27 -43.81 27.67 -15.26
CA ALA A 27 -43.20 27.68 -16.59
C ALA A 27 -41.69 27.41 -16.51
N PHE A 28 -40.99 28.06 -15.57
CA PHE A 28 -39.57 27.82 -15.33
C PHE A 28 -39.28 26.37 -14.91
N LEU A 29 -40.09 25.79 -14.03
CA LEU A 29 -39.98 24.38 -13.64
C LEU A 29 -40.10 23.44 -14.84
N TYR A 30 -41.11 23.65 -15.69
CA TYR A 30 -41.31 22.80 -16.87
C TYR A 30 -40.16 22.91 -17.87
N GLU A 31 -39.62 24.11 -18.07
CA GLU A 31 -38.47 24.32 -18.95
C GLU A 31 -37.20 23.63 -18.39
N ALA A 32 -36.95 23.79 -17.08
CA ALA A 32 -35.84 23.14 -16.39
C ALA A 32 -35.97 21.61 -16.41
N MET A 33 -37.19 21.08 -16.21
CA MET A 33 -37.48 19.65 -16.30
C MET A 33 -37.28 19.11 -17.72
N ALA A 34 -37.74 19.84 -18.75
CA ALA A 34 -37.53 19.44 -20.14
C ALA A 34 -36.03 19.40 -20.50
N ARG A 35 -35.22 20.32 -19.96
CA ARG A 35 -33.75 20.27 -20.10
C ARG A 35 -33.13 19.11 -19.33
N TYR A 36 -33.59 18.85 -18.11
CA TYR A 36 -33.07 17.77 -17.26
C TYR A 36 -33.37 16.37 -17.81
N THR A 37 -34.59 16.17 -18.31
CA THR A 37 -35.07 14.87 -18.84
C THR A 37 -34.52 14.52 -20.23
N ARG A 38 -33.99 15.50 -20.97
CA ARG A 38 -33.23 15.27 -22.22
C ARG A 38 -31.84 14.67 -21.98
N ARG A 39 -31.38 14.62 -20.74
CA ARG A 39 -30.08 14.04 -20.40
C ARG A 39 -30.25 12.53 -20.35
N ASP A 40 -29.65 11.83 -21.32
CA ASP A 40 -29.58 10.37 -21.28
C ASP A 40 -29.03 9.92 -19.92
N TRP A 41 -29.85 9.20 -19.16
CA TRP A 41 -29.45 8.59 -17.92
C TRP A 41 -28.48 7.45 -18.24
N ARG A 42 -27.20 7.78 -18.43
CA ARG A 42 -26.15 6.77 -18.46
C ARG A 42 -26.06 6.19 -17.07
N GLY A 43 -26.59 4.99 -16.89
CA GLY A 43 -26.35 4.20 -15.68
C GLY A 43 -24.84 4.16 -15.39
N PRO A 44 -24.42 4.11 -14.12
CA PRO A 44 -23.01 3.97 -13.79
C PRO A 44 -22.45 2.78 -14.57
N LYS A 45 -21.33 2.98 -15.28
CA LYS A 45 -20.64 1.88 -15.96
C LYS A 45 -20.40 0.80 -14.91
N VAL A 46 -21.01 -0.38 -15.11
CA VAL A 46 -20.73 -1.55 -14.29
C VAL A 46 -19.25 -1.86 -14.51
N LYS A 47 -18.41 -1.56 -13.52
CA LYS A 47 -17.02 -1.99 -13.55
C LYS A 47 -17.04 -3.50 -13.42
N THR A 48 -16.45 -4.19 -14.39
CA THR A 48 -16.14 -5.61 -14.22
C THR A 48 -15.25 -5.72 -12.98
N PRO A 49 -15.61 -6.57 -11.99
CA PRO A 49 -14.73 -6.81 -10.86
C PRO A 49 -13.41 -7.39 -11.38
N PRO A 50 -12.28 -7.01 -10.76
CA PRO A 50 -10.98 -7.51 -11.12
C PRO A 50 -10.92 -9.02 -10.86
N ARG A 51 -10.14 -9.74 -11.67
CA ARG A 51 -10.01 -11.20 -11.53
C ARG A 51 -9.28 -11.62 -10.26
N TYR A 52 -8.32 -10.82 -9.80
CA TYR A 52 -7.55 -11.09 -8.58
C TYR A 52 -7.46 -9.86 -7.68
N THR A 53 -7.35 -10.09 -6.37
CA THR A 53 -7.13 -9.05 -5.36
C THR A 53 -5.80 -9.28 -4.63
N PHE A 54 -5.02 -8.22 -4.49
CA PHE A 54 -3.71 -8.23 -3.87
C PHE A 54 -3.72 -7.31 -2.66
N ALA A 55 -3.53 -7.89 -1.47
CA ALA A 55 -3.30 -7.12 -0.27
C ALA A 55 -1.86 -6.59 -0.26
N VAL A 56 -1.71 -5.28 -0.13
CA VAL A 56 -0.41 -4.62 0.06
C VAL A 56 -0.37 -4.03 1.45
N LEU A 57 0.33 -4.69 2.37
CA LEU A 57 0.53 -4.21 3.73
C LEU A 57 1.47 -3.02 3.73
N HIS A 58 1.04 -1.91 4.31
CA HIS A 58 1.88 -0.74 4.50
C HIS A 58 1.54 0.00 5.80
N ASP A 59 2.50 0.77 6.31
CA ASP A 59 2.27 1.75 7.37
C ASP A 59 2.36 3.17 6.78
N PRO A 60 1.25 3.93 6.72
CA PRO A 60 1.26 5.32 6.25
C PRO A 60 2.14 6.25 7.09
N ASP A 61 2.40 5.89 8.35
CA ASP A 61 3.09 6.71 9.36
C ASP A 61 4.56 6.27 9.57
N GLU A 62 5.02 5.24 8.85
CA GLU A 62 6.42 4.80 8.88
C GLU A 62 7.33 5.89 8.31
N GLN A 63 8.41 6.21 9.03
CA GLN A 63 9.32 7.31 8.67
C GLN A 63 10.20 6.98 7.47
N LEU A 64 10.64 5.73 7.37
CA LEU A 64 11.51 5.22 6.31
C LEU A 64 10.84 4.01 5.64
N PRO A 65 9.69 4.20 4.97
CA PRO A 65 8.96 3.08 4.39
C PRO A 65 9.72 2.53 3.19
N PRO A 66 9.64 1.22 2.93
CA PRO A 66 10.33 0.60 1.79
C PRO A 66 9.70 1.02 0.45
N SER A 67 8.54 1.69 0.46
CA SER A 67 7.91 2.26 -0.73
C SER A 67 7.29 3.61 -0.44
N SER A 68 7.45 4.53 -1.39
CA SER A 68 6.78 5.82 -1.36
C SER A 68 5.31 5.70 -1.78
N LYS A 69 4.49 6.69 -1.39
CA LYS A 69 3.09 6.79 -1.82
C LYS A 69 2.94 6.83 -3.35
N SER A 70 3.90 7.41 -4.07
CA SER A 70 3.89 7.43 -5.54
C SER A 70 4.19 6.05 -6.14
N SER A 71 5.10 5.29 -5.54
CA SER A 71 5.39 3.91 -5.96
C SER A 71 4.19 2.98 -5.76
N LEU A 72 3.49 3.08 -4.62
CA LEU A 72 2.27 2.29 -4.37
C LEU A 72 1.15 2.63 -5.38
N LYS A 73 0.97 3.91 -5.71
CA LYS A 73 0.03 4.32 -6.77
C LYS A 73 0.44 3.81 -8.15
N HIS A 74 1.74 3.78 -8.43
CA HIS A 74 2.25 3.23 -9.68
C HIS A 74 2.01 1.72 -9.77
N LEU A 75 2.27 0.98 -8.69
CA LEU A 75 1.98 -0.45 -8.56
C LEU A 75 0.51 -0.72 -8.88
N ALA A 76 -0.42 0.00 -8.23
CA ALA A 76 -1.86 -0.15 -8.47
C ALA A 76 -2.25 0.07 -9.94
N ARG A 77 -1.67 1.09 -10.60
CA ARG A 77 -1.94 1.36 -12.04
C ARG A 77 -1.40 0.28 -12.97
N VAL A 78 -0.30 -0.37 -12.61
CA VAL A 78 0.28 -1.46 -13.42
C VAL A 78 -0.53 -2.74 -13.21
N ALA A 79 -0.87 -3.05 -11.95
CA ALA A 79 -1.69 -4.19 -11.58
C ALA A 79 -3.09 -4.15 -12.22
N GLU A 80 -3.72 -2.96 -12.30
CA GLU A 80 -5.03 -2.79 -12.94
C GLU A 80 -5.01 -3.24 -14.42
N LYS A 81 -3.90 -3.01 -15.14
CA LYS A 81 -3.74 -3.48 -16.53
C LYS A 81 -3.61 -5.00 -16.66
N MET A 82 -3.29 -5.66 -15.55
CA MET A 82 -3.14 -7.11 -15.44
C MET A 82 -4.38 -7.77 -14.82
N ASP A 83 -5.49 -7.03 -14.66
CA ASP A 83 -6.74 -7.50 -14.05
C ASP A 83 -6.57 -7.88 -12.56
N VAL A 84 -5.66 -7.16 -11.89
CA VAL A 84 -5.37 -7.30 -10.45
C VAL A 84 -5.68 -5.99 -9.74
N GLU A 85 -6.49 -6.06 -8.68
CA GLU A 85 -6.75 -4.93 -7.79
C GLU A 85 -5.77 -4.93 -6.63
N ILE A 86 -5.14 -3.78 -6.39
CA ILE A 86 -4.30 -3.57 -5.22
C ILE A 86 -5.15 -2.91 -4.14
N ASP A 87 -5.36 -3.61 -3.03
CA ASP A 87 -5.91 -2.99 -1.81
C ASP A 87 -4.77 -2.71 -0.83
N LEU A 88 -4.72 -1.47 -0.36
CA LEU A 88 -3.72 -1.03 0.61
C LEU A 88 -4.25 -1.30 2.01
N ILE A 89 -3.64 -2.28 2.70
CA ILE A 89 -4.07 -2.71 4.03
C ILE A 89 -3.07 -2.29 5.11
N THR A 90 -3.56 -2.19 6.34
CA THR A 90 -2.76 -1.80 7.50
C THR A 90 -2.72 -2.92 8.54
N LYS A 91 -1.96 -2.72 9.62
CA LYS A 91 -1.91 -3.66 10.76
C LYS A 91 -3.28 -4.03 11.35
N LYS A 92 -4.31 -3.22 11.13
CA LYS A 92 -5.68 -3.44 11.64
C LYS A 92 -6.47 -4.45 10.81
N ASP A 93 -6.04 -4.70 9.57
CA ASP A 93 -6.78 -5.47 8.57
C ASP A 93 -6.39 -6.96 8.57
N LEU A 94 -5.68 -7.44 9.60
CA LEU A 94 -5.23 -8.84 9.67
C LEU A 94 -6.39 -9.84 9.57
N SER A 95 -7.55 -9.49 10.12
CA SER A 95 -8.76 -10.33 10.03
C SER A 95 -9.33 -10.45 8.63
N ARG A 96 -9.03 -9.50 7.74
CA ARG A 96 -9.48 -9.45 6.35
C ARG A 96 -8.50 -10.14 5.39
N LEU A 97 -7.35 -10.61 5.87
CA LEU A 97 -6.30 -11.16 5.00
C LEU A 97 -6.80 -12.32 4.11
N SER A 98 -7.69 -13.15 4.65
CA SER A 98 -8.33 -14.26 3.94
C SER A 98 -9.24 -13.85 2.78
N GLU A 99 -9.56 -12.57 2.64
CA GLU A 99 -10.38 -12.03 1.54
C GLU A 99 -9.56 -11.82 0.26
N TYR A 100 -8.23 -11.90 0.33
CA TYR A 100 -7.33 -11.59 -0.79
C TYR A 100 -6.67 -12.83 -1.39
N ASP A 101 -6.36 -12.76 -2.68
CA ASP A 101 -5.70 -13.84 -3.40
C ASP A 101 -4.19 -13.90 -3.14
N ALA A 102 -3.57 -12.80 -2.71
CA ALA A 102 -2.14 -12.73 -2.40
C ALA A 102 -1.80 -11.57 -1.45
N LEU A 103 -0.64 -11.66 -0.80
CA LEU A 103 -0.09 -10.65 0.12
C LEU A 103 1.28 -10.14 -0.36
N PHE A 104 1.50 -8.84 -0.26
CA PHE A 104 2.80 -8.21 -0.45
C PHE A 104 3.10 -7.21 0.69
N ILE A 105 4.26 -7.34 1.34
CA ILE A 105 4.62 -6.53 2.50
C ILE A 105 5.49 -5.33 2.06
N ARG A 106 4.95 -4.13 2.20
CA ARG A 106 5.61 -2.84 1.93
C ARG A 106 5.76 -2.01 3.21
N GLU A 107 6.17 -2.69 4.27
CA GLU A 107 6.54 -2.12 5.58
C GLU A 107 7.86 -2.77 6.03
N THR A 108 8.62 -2.17 6.95
CA THR A 108 9.82 -2.80 7.52
C THR A 108 9.52 -4.16 8.14
N THR A 109 10.04 -5.20 7.50
CA THR A 109 9.89 -6.59 7.92
C THR A 109 10.70 -6.88 9.19
N THR A 110 10.06 -7.40 10.22
CA THR A 110 10.76 -7.92 11.40
C THR A 110 10.02 -9.09 12.03
N ILE A 111 10.79 -10.06 12.53
CA ILE A 111 10.30 -11.29 13.17
C ILE A 111 9.47 -10.97 14.43
N LYS A 112 9.64 -9.78 15.02
CA LYS A 112 9.02 -9.40 16.30
C LYS A 112 7.67 -8.70 16.19
N ASN A 113 7.26 -8.20 15.01
CA ASN A 113 6.06 -7.35 14.89
C ASN A 113 4.95 -8.00 14.03
N HIS A 114 3.95 -7.21 13.65
CA HIS A 114 2.79 -7.68 12.89
C HIS A 114 3.14 -8.10 11.46
N THR A 115 4.19 -7.57 10.83
CA THR A 115 4.57 -7.97 9.45
C THR A 115 4.81 -9.48 9.36
N PHE A 116 5.53 -10.05 10.35
CA PHE A 116 5.76 -11.49 10.43
C PHE A 116 4.48 -12.29 10.74
N ARG A 117 3.54 -11.69 11.49
CA ARG A 117 2.23 -12.32 11.75
C ARG A 117 1.37 -12.38 10.49
N PHE A 118 1.38 -11.33 9.67
CA PHE A 118 0.71 -11.31 8.37
C PHE A 118 1.30 -12.38 7.44
N ALA A 119 2.62 -12.44 7.35
CA ALA A 119 3.30 -13.44 6.52
C ALA A 119 2.96 -14.88 6.97
N GLN A 120 2.98 -15.15 8.29
CA GLN A 120 2.62 -16.47 8.81
C GLN A 120 1.15 -16.81 8.54
N ARG A 121 0.25 -15.82 8.72
CA ARG A 121 -1.18 -16.02 8.50
C ARG A 121 -1.46 -16.32 7.04
N ALA A 122 -0.87 -15.56 6.11
CA ALA A 122 -0.96 -15.83 4.68
C ALA A 122 -0.50 -17.25 4.34
N GLN A 123 0.67 -17.65 4.84
CA GLN A 123 1.20 -19.00 4.60
C GLN A 123 0.28 -20.10 5.16
N GLN A 124 -0.29 -19.92 6.36
CA GLN A 124 -1.23 -20.88 6.97
C GLN A 124 -2.53 -20.99 6.18
N GLU A 125 -3.01 -19.89 5.62
CA GLU A 125 -4.23 -19.83 4.81
C GLU A 125 -3.98 -20.22 3.34
N GLY A 126 -2.75 -20.56 2.97
CA GLY A 126 -2.38 -20.93 1.59
C GLY A 126 -2.34 -19.75 0.63
N ILE A 127 -2.32 -18.52 1.15
CA ILE A 127 -2.24 -17.28 0.40
C ILE A 127 -0.78 -17.06 -0.01
N PRO A 128 -0.46 -16.96 -1.32
CA PRO A 128 0.86 -16.56 -1.78
C PRO A 128 1.29 -15.23 -1.15
N VAL A 129 2.47 -15.24 -0.51
CA VAL A 129 3.04 -14.07 0.15
C VAL A 129 4.39 -13.74 -0.47
N ILE A 130 4.51 -12.51 -0.99
CA ILE A 130 5.79 -11.88 -1.23
C ILE A 130 6.28 -11.35 0.12
N ASP A 131 7.52 -11.68 0.48
CA ASP A 131 8.09 -11.54 1.83
C ASP A 131 7.61 -12.64 2.80
N ASP A 132 7.78 -13.91 2.40
CA ASP A 132 7.34 -15.07 3.18
C ASP A 132 8.08 -15.21 4.52
N PRO A 133 7.46 -15.87 5.53
CA PRO A 133 8.03 -16.02 6.87
C PRO A 133 9.42 -16.64 6.91
N VAL A 134 9.69 -17.63 6.04
CA VAL A 134 10.98 -18.33 6.02
C VAL A 134 12.05 -17.37 5.49
N SER A 135 11.76 -16.68 4.40
CA SER A 135 12.64 -15.64 3.85
C SER A 135 12.89 -14.51 4.84
N MET A 136 11.87 -14.05 5.57
CA MET A 136 12.05 -13.02 6.62
C MET A 136 13.05 -13.49 7.68
N ILE A 137 12.94 -14.72 8.18
CA ILE A 137 13.88 -15.26 9.19
C ILE A 137 15.29 -15.31 8.64
N ARG A 138 15.46 -15.86 7.42
CA ARG A 138 16.77 -16.07 6.80
C ARG A 138 17.46 -14.75 6.41
N CYS A 139 16.71 -13.79 5.88
CA CYS A 139 17.27 -12.54 5.36
C CYS A 139 17.51 -11.48 6.44
N THR A 140 16.88 -11.59 7.62
CA THR A 140 17.08 -10.62 8.70
C THR A 140 18.48 -10.73 9.33
N ASN A 141 19.10 -11.92 9.29
CA ASN A 141 20.43 -12.16 9.84
C ASN A 141 21.49 -12.20 8.71
N LYS A 142 22.30 -11.14 8.62
CA LYS A 142 23.33 -11.02 7.58
C LYS A 142 24.45 -12.06 7.71
N LEU A 143 24.73 -12.53 8.92
CA LEU A 143 25.72 -13.58 9.14
C LEU A 143 25.20 -14.92 8.60
N TYR A 144 23.97 -15.27 8.93
CA TYR A 144 23.32 -16.47 8.39
C TYR A 144 23.25 -16.42 6.86
N LEU A 145 22.89 -15.27 6.28
CA LEU A 145 22.87 -15.08 4.84
C LEU A 145 24.27 -15.24 4.22
N LYS A 146 25.32 -14.69 4.84
CA LYS A 146 26.71 -14.84 4.42
C LYS A 146 27.12 -16.31 4.37
N GLU A 147 26.89 -17.06 5.44
CA GLU A 147 27.22 -18.50 5.52
C GLU A 147 26.43 -19.32 4.48
N LEU A 148 25.15 -18.99 4.29
CA LEU A 148 24.30 -19.67 3.32
C LEU A 148 24.80 -19.46 1.88
N LEU A 149 25.11 -18.21 1.51
CA LEU A 149 25.61 -17.87 0.18
C LEU A 149 26.99 -18.51 -0.09
N GLU A 150 27.88 -18.47 0.90
CA GLU A 150 29.21 -19.10 0.80
C GLU A 150 29.11 -20.61 0.64
N SER A 151 28.25 -21.28 1.42
CA SER A 151 28.01 -22.72 1.30
C SER A 151 27.42 -23.13 -0.06
N ALA A 152 26.65 -22.23 -0.68
CA ALA A 152 26.05 -22.43 -1.99
C ALA A 152 27.01 -22.05 -3.14
N GLY A 153 28.22 -21.55 -2.86
CA GLY A 153 29.16 -21.08 -3.88
C GLY A 153 28.68 -19.84 -4.64
N ILE A 154 27.80 -19.04 -4.04
CA ILE A 154 27.29 -17.81 -4.65
C ILE A 154 28.32 -16.71 -4.43
N GLN A 155 28.70 -16.03 -5.52
CA GLN A 155 29.63 -14.91 -5.45
C GLN A 155 29.06 -13.77 -4.60
N MET A 156 29.85 -13.31 -3.64
CA MET A 156 29.51 -12.21 -2.75
C MET A 156 30.75 -11.38 -2.41
N PRO A 157 30.60 -10.12 -1.99
CA PRO A 157 31.73 -9.32 -1.53
C PRO A 157 32.47 -10.02 -0.38
N PRO A 158 33.83 -10.00 -0.36
CA PRO A 158 34.60 -10.49 0.78
C PRO A 158 34.08 -9.87 2.08
N THR A 159 33.78 -10.73 3.07
CA THR A 159 33.10 -10.32 4.30
C THR A 159 33.77 -10.99 5.49
N VAL A 160 34.26 -10.18 6.43
CA VAL A 160 34.92 -10.63 7.67
C VAL A 160 33.97 -10.43 8.85
N MET A 161 33.86 -11.45 9.71
CA MET A 161 33.10 -11.35 10.95
C MET A 161 33.96 -10.73 12.05
N LEU A 162 33.42 -9.72 12.73
CA LEU A 162 34.05 -9.06 13.87
C LEU A 162 33.25 -9.40 15.13
N SER A 163 33.90 -9.99 16.12
CA SER A 163 33.31 -10.26 17.44
C SER A 163 33.67 -9.17 18.45
N SER A 164 34.79 -8.47 18.23
CA SER A 164 35.25 -7.36 19.06
C SER A 164 36.11 -6.37 18.26
N THR A 165 36.47 -5.25 18.88
CA THR A 165 37.41 -4.28 18.28
C THR A 165 38.81 -4.85 18.06
N ALA A 166 39.17 -5.96 18.73
CA ALA A 166 40.44 -6.65 18.51
C ALA A 166 40.51 -7.33 17.13
N ASP A 167 39.37 -7.55 16.47
CA ASP A 167 39.30 -8.17 15.14
C ASP A 167 39.48 -7.15 14.00
N ILE A 168 39.56 -5.85 14.30
CA ILE A 168 39.69 -4.80 13.29
C ILE A 168 40.96 -4.98 12.43
N PRO A 169 42.16 -5.22 13.00
CA PRO A 169 43.37 -5.42 12.19
C PRO A 169 43.26 -6.62 11.23
N LYS A 170 42.48 -7.65 11.59
CA LYS A 170 42.21 -8.79 10.71
C LYS A 170 41.37 -8.35 9.49
N ALA A 171 40.33 -7.55 9.72
CA ALA A 171 39.54 -7.01 8.61
C ALA A 171 40.36 -6.10 7.70
N GLU A 172 41.26 -5.27 8.23
CA GLU A 172 42.15 -4.43 7.42
C GLU A 172 43.17 -5.22 6.59
N ALA A 173 43.58 -6.41 7.07
CA ALA A 173 44.49 -7.28 6.35
C ALA A 173 43.79 -8.09 5.24
N GLU A 174 42.50 -8.39 5.41
CA GLU A 174 41.71 -9.20 4.46
C GLU A 174 40.90 -8.35 3.47
N LEU A 175 40.56 -7.10 3.80
CA LEU A 175 39.70 -6.22 3.01
C LEU A 175 40.37 -4.88 2.69
N ASP A 176 40.27 -4.46 1.43
CA ASP A 176 40.70 -3.14 1.00
C ASP A 176 39.68 -2.05 1.37
N TYR A 177 40.19 -0.82 1.59
CA TYR A 177 39.34 0.35 1.84
C TYR A 177 38.66 0.87 0.56
N PRO A 178 37.41 1.37 0.64
CA PRO A 178 36.60 1.56 1.85
C PRO A 178 35.87 0.29 2.32
N ILE A 179 35.81 0.09 3.65
CA ILE A 179 35.09 -1.02 4.28
C ILE A 179 33.70 -0.55 4.75
N VAL A 180 32.68 -1.38 4.54
CA VAL A 180 31.31 -1.13 5.04
C VAL A 180 31.04 -1.97 6.29
N LEU A 181 30.90 -1.32 7.44
CA LEU A 181 30.53 -1.99 8.70
C LEU A 181 29.01 -2.09 8.84
N LYS A 182 28.51 -3.29 9.16
CA LYS A 182 27.08 -3.53 9.40
C LYS A 182 26.88 -4.42 10.62
N ILE A 183 25.85 -4.11 11.41
CA ILE A 183 25.37 -5.02 12.44
C ILE A 183 24.67 -6.24 11.80
N PRO A 184 24.89 -7.46 12.33
CA PRO A 184 24.27 -8.68 11.78
C PRO A 184 22.75 -8.62 11.76
N ASP A 185 22.15 -8.21 12.89
CA ASP A 185 20.71 -8.13 13.10
C ASP A 185 20.26 -6.67 13.04
N GLY A 186 19.72 -6.25 11.88
CA GLY A 186 19.18 -4.90 11.71
C GLY A 186 18.77 -4.62 10.26
N SER A 187 17.77 -3.76 10.09
CA SER A 187 17.46 -3.13 8.80
C SER A 187 18.35 -1.91 8.57
N PHE A 188 18.46 -1.49 7.31
CA PHE A 188 19.25 -0.33 6.89
C PHE A 188 18.82 0.96 7.58
#